data_AF-A0AAE3K9E2-F1
#
_entry.id   AF-A0AAE3K9E2-F1
#
_cell.length_a   1.000
_cell.length_b   1.000
_cell.length_c   1.000
_cell.angle_alpha   90.00
_cell.angle_beta   90.00
_cell.angle_gamma   90.00
#
_symmetry.space_group_name_H-M   'P 1'
#
loop_
_entity.id
_entity.type
_entity.pdbx_description
1 polymer ?
#
loop_
_entity_poly.entity_id
_entity_poly.type
_entity_poly.pdbx_seq_one_letter_code
_entity_poly.pdbx_strand_id
1 'polypeptide(L)' 'MTSEETPITSKMELREELKALLRRAYENEVDVEGGFACRNGAEHPDWDVVVTEVKKNGHPE' A
#
# COMPACT_ATOMS: atom_id res chain seq x y z
N MET A 1 -0.93 9.30 -26.52
CA MET A 1 -1.96 8.31 -26.90
C MET A 1 -2.77 8.03 -25.67
N THR A 2 -4.08 8.22 -25.70
CA THR A 2 -4.97 7.72 -24.66
C THR A 2 -5.12 6.23 -24.92
N SER A 3 -4.36 5.42 -24.18
CA SER A 3 -4.60 3.97 -24.16
C SER A 3 -6.05 3.76 -23.77
N GLU A 4 -6.77 2.93 -24.53
CA GLU A 4 -8.07 2.40 -24.12
C GLU A 4 -7.83 1.52 -22.89
N GLU A 5 -7.73 2.14 -21.71
CA GLU A 5 -7.61 1.41 -20.47
C GLU A 5 -8.94 0.71 -20.21
N THR A 6 -8.91 -0.62 -20.22
CA THR A 6 -10.05 -1.44 -19.86
C THR A 6 -10.51 -1.01 -18.47
N PRO A 7 -11.75 -0.53 -18.31
CA PRO A 7 -12.20 -0.06 -17.01
C PRO A 7 -12.17 -1.21 -16.01
N ILE A 8 -11.59 -0.94 -14.84
CA ILE A 8 -11.55 -1.88 -13.73
C ILE A 8 -12.97 -2.02 -13.17
N THR A 9 -13.52 -3.22 -13.20
CA THR A 9 -14.93 -3.47 -12.80
C THR A 9 -15.07 -4.24 -11.50
N SER A 10 -13.98 -4.81 -10.99
CA SER A 10 -13.99 -5.57 -9.75
C SER A 10 -12.93 -5.14 -8.75
N LYS A 11 -13.19 -5.42 -7.46
CA LYS A 11 -12.24 -5.18 -6.37
C LYS A 11 -10.93 -5.97 -6.56
N MET A 12 -11.02 -7.17 -7.13
CA MET A 12 -9.86 -8.02 -7.39
C MET A 12 -9.01 -7.44 -8.53
N GLU A 13 -9.63 -7.03 -9.63
CA GLU A 13 -8.95 -6.34 -10.72
C GLU A 13 -8.24 -5.07 -10.22
N LEU A 14 -8.93 -4.27 -9.40
CA LEU A 14 -8.34 -3.06 -8.80
C LEU A 14 -7.08 -3.38 -7.99
N ARG A 15 -7.15 -4.42 -7.15
CA ARG A 15 -6.04 -4.81 -6.29
C ARG A 15 -4.84 -5.30 -7.10
N GLU A 16 -5.06 -6.06 -8.16
CA GLU A 16 -3.96 -6.57 -8.99
C GLU A 16 -3.34 -5.45 -9.84
N GLU A 17 -4.14 -4.57 -10.43
CA GLU A 17 -3.62 -3.46 -11.22
C GLU A 17 -2.87 -2.44 -10.35
N LEU A 18 -3.36 -2.14 -9.15
CA LEU A 18 -2.66 -1.25 -8.21
C LEU A 18 -1.29 -1.82 -7.80
N LYS A 19 -1.20 -3.12 -7.53
CA LYS A 19 0.10 -3.77 -7.26
C LYS A 19 1.03 -3.69 -8.47
N ALA A 20 0.51 -3.94 -9.67
CA ALA A 20 1.29 -3.84 -10.90
C ALA A 20 1.80 -2.41 -11.13
N LEU A 21 0.99 -1.40 -10.83
CA LEU A 21 1.38 0.01 -10.89
C LEU A 21 2.50 0.34 -9.90
N LEU A 22 2.38 -0.05 -8.63
CA LEU A 22 3.40 0.22 -7.62
C LEU A 22 4.73 -0.48 -7.93
N ARG A 23 4.68 -1.71 -8.47
CA ARG A 23 5.88 -2.42 -8.94
C ARG A 23 6.56 -1.67 -10.08
N ARG A 24 5.80 -1.22 -11.07
CA ARG A 24 6.34 -0.41 -12.17
C ARG A 24 6.96 0.88 -11.66
N ALA A 25 6.34 1.57 -10.69
CA ALA A 25 6.93 2.77 -10.10
C ALA A 25 8.30 2.47 -9.45
N TYR A 26 8.36 1.42 -8.63
CA TYR A 26 9.61 0.96 -8.02
C TYR A 26 10.70 0.62 -9.06
N GLU A 27 10.35 -0.15 -10.09
CA GLU A 27 11.28 -0.54 -11.17
C GLU A 27 11.82 0.65 -11.97
N ASN A 28 11.07 1.76 -12.01
CA ASN A 28 11.45 2.99 -12.71
C ASN A 28 12.00 4.06 -11.77
N GLU A 29 12.34 3.70 -10.52
CA GLU A 29 12.88 4.63 -9.50
C GLU A 29 11.96 5.85 -9.25
N VAL A 30 10.66 5.68 -9.48
CA VAL A 30 9.66 6.71 -9.19
C VAL A 30 9.25 6.56 -7.73
N ASP A 31 9.61 7.55 -6.92
CA ASP A 31 9.13 7.62 -5.55
C ASP A 31 7.63 7.95 -5.53
N VAL A 32 6.85 7.08 -4.87
CA VAL A 32 5.40 7.22 -4.83
C VAL A 32 5.04 8.10 -3.64
N GLU A 33 4.77 9.38 -3.93
CA GLU A 33 4.34 10.34 -2.91
C GLU A 33 2.82 10.36 -2.76
N GLY A 34 2.37 10.51 -1.52
CA GLY A 34 0.95 10.62 -1.17
C GLY A 34 0.32 9.32 -0.67
N GLY A 35 -0.82 9.44 0.01
CA GLY A 35 -1.55 8.33 0.58
C GLY A 35 -3.01 8.71 0.82
N PHE A 36 -3.89 7.71 0.73
CA PHE A 36 -5.28 7.89 1.12
C PHE A 36 -5.46 7.40 2.56
N ALA A 37 -6.01 8.26 3.41
CA ALA A 37 -6.51 7.81 4.71
C ALA A 37 -7.74 6.93 4.44
N CYS A 38 -7.57 5.62 4.54
CA CYS A 38 -8.70 4.68 4.56
C CYS A 38 -9.42 4.85 5.90
N ARG A 39 -10.32 5.83 5.96
CA ARG A 39 -11.17 6.03 7.12
C ARG A 39 -12.19 4.91 7.15
N ASN A 40 -12.09 3.99 8.10
CA ASN A 40 -13.20 3.11 8.42
C ASN A 40 -14.25 4.03 9.04
N GLY A 41 -15.46 4.10 8.47
CA GLY A 41 -16.49 5.07 8.87
C GLY A 41 -16.76 5.05 10.39
N ALA A 42 -17.48 6.03 10.92
CA ALA A 42 -17.61 6.32 12.36
C ALA A 42 -17.87 5.13 13.32
N GLU A 43 -18.37 4.00 12.82
CA GLU A 43 -18.60 2.75 13.56
C GLU A 43 -17.33 1.90 13.77
N HIS A 44 -16.23 2.19 13.08
CA HIS A 44 -14.99 1.42 13.11
C HIS A 44 -13.81 2.37 13.25
N PRO A 45 -13.01 2.29 14.35
CA PRO A 45 -11.89 3.20 14.53
C PRO A 45 -10.86 3.01 13.41
N ASP A 46 -10.20 4.11 13.04
CA ASP A 46 -9.01 4.09 12.19
C ASP A 46 -7.83 3.51 12.98
N TRP A 47 -7.07 2.60 12.39
CA TRP A 47 -5.96 1.93 13.07
C TRP A 47 -4.64 2.49 12.57
N ASP A 48 -3.90 3.12 13.49
CA ASP A 48 -2.50 3.45 13.28
C ASP A 48 -1.64 2.23 13.62
N VAL A 49 -1.03 1.62 12.61
CA VAL A 49 -0.11 0.49 12.80
C VAL A 49 1.32 1.01 12.87
N VAL A 50 1.95 0.88 14.04
CA VAL A 50 3.37 1.19 14.25
C VAL A 50 4.17 -0.11 14.30
N VAL A 51 5.06 -0.32 13.32
CA VAL A 51 6.01 -1.44 13.33
C VAL A 51 7.36 -0.92 13.81
N THR A 52 7.84 -1.44 14.94
CA THR A 52 9.15 -1.05 15.50
C THR A 52 10.08 -2.25 15.50
N GLU A 53 11.25 -2.10 14.88
CA GLU A 53 12.33 -3.07 14.98
C GLU A 53 13.09 -2.89 16.30
N VAL A 54 13.31 -3.96 17.05
CA VAL A 54 14.08 -3.95 18.30
C VAL A 54 15.23 -4.93 18.24
N LYS A 55 16.38 -4.55 18.81
CA LYS A 55 17.54 -5.43 18.96
C LYS A 55 17.43 -6.22 20.26
N LYS A 56 17.68 -7.53 20.19
CA LYS A 56 17.75 -8.39 21.37
C LYS A 56 18.98 -7.99 22.20
N ASN A 57 18.78 -7.61 23.46
CA ASN A 57 19.89 -7.41 24.40
C ASN A 57 20.48 -8.78 24.74
N GLY A 58 21.76 -9.00 24.42
CA GLY A 58 22.46 -10.27 24.60
C GLY A 58 22.83 -10.57 26.05
N HIS A 59 21.86 -10.60 26.97
CA HIS A 59 22.11 -11.12 28.32
C HIS A 59 22.14 -12.66 28.25
N PRO A 60 23.27 -13.30 28.57
CA PRO A 60 23.30 -14.74 28.80
C PRO A 60 22.61 -15.05 30.13
N GLU A 61 21.73 -16.06 30.11
CA GLU A 61 21.14 -16.67 31.31
C GLU A 61 22.20 -17.33 32.20
#